data_AF-A0A1S3S6T0-F1
#
_entry.id   AF-A0A1S3S6T0-F1
#
_cell.length_a   1.000
_cell.length_b   1.000
_cell.length_c   1.000
_cell.angle_alpha   90.00
_cell.angle_beta   90.00
_cell.angle_gamma   90.00
#
_symmetry.space_group_name_H-M   'P 1'
#
loop_
_entity.id
_entity.type
_entity.pdbx_description
1 polymer ?
#
loop_
_entity_poly.entity_id
_entity_poly.type
_entity_poly.pdbx_seq_one_letter_code
_entity_poly.pdbx_strand_id
1 'polypeptide(L)'
;MALGERDKEGQVEKEITVQSTSLSDLNNLLGRITYTSTVYRMRTGDLAHFTFEHHEAVFPIVIQQTSMPVLYDIGNDINYRVTVVTKTFLRYTELQVLISSIRTYYKDIKIIIADDSLEPQKVNGPNIEQYIMPPAQGWFAGRNLAVSQVTTKYFLWVDDDFLFTDKTKIENLVEVMEATPELDVVGGSVAGHGQFYFSLVYEEGNGEDGGCLNRKGAVKYQPVPGFPTCSFTSGVVNLFLGRTDAVRKVGFDPRLKRVAHSEFFVDGLGSLLVASCSHVSIDHQPKIENAKYSSFRHQQSKDVEDKLAHHFFKNHLKCIHYG
;
A
#
# COMPACT_ATOMS: atom_id res chain seq x y z
N MET A 1 3.30 -29.07 -28.13
CA MET A 1 4.74 -29.38 -28.28
C MET A 1 5.48 -28.06 -28.10
N ALA A 2 6.21 -27.85 -27.01
CA ALA A 2 7.66 -27.75 -27.10
C ALA A 2 8.32 -29.04 -26.57
N LEU A 3 8.88 -29.79 -27.51
CA LEU A 3 9.94 -30.76 -27.25
C LEU A 3 11.27 -29.99 -27.21
N GLY A 4 12.18 -30.42 -26.35
CA GLY A 4 13.58 -30.10 -26.53
C GLY A 4 14.10 -30.84 -27.76
N GLU A 5 14.24 -30.12 -28.87
CA GLU A 5 15.30 -30.21 -29.88
C GLU A 5 14.94 -29.23 -31.00
N ARG A 6 15.93 -28.45 -31.44
CA ARG A 6 15.74 -27.47 -32.52
C ARG A 6 15.55 -28.23 -33.83
N ASP A 7 14.42 -28.03 -34.49
CA ASP A 7 14.37 -28.03 -35.94
C ASP A 7 13.45 -26.91 -36.46
N LYS A 8 13.74 -26.55 -37.70
CA LYS A 8 13.59 -25.25 -38.35
C LYS A 8 12.15 -24.86 -38.69
N GLU A 9 12.00 -23.53 -38.85
CA GLU A 9 10.92 -22.78 -39.50
C GLU A 9 9.65 -22.51 -38.68
N GLY A 10 9.52 -21.24 -38.26
CA GLY A 10 8.39 -20.72 -37.54
C GLY A 10 7.17 -20.49 -38.44
N GLN A 11 6.06 -21.12 -38.07
CA GLN A 11 4.71 -20.63 -38.35
C GLN A 11 3.97 -20.51 -37.02
N VAL A 12 3.67 -19.26 -36.64
CA VAL A 12 2.74 -18.97 -35.55
C VAL A 12 1.35 -19.02 -36.17
N GLU A 13 0.69 -20.18 -36.14
CA GLU A 13 -0.71 -20.28 -36.55
C GLU A 13 -1.62 -19.78 -35.42
N LYS A 14 -2.59 -18.91 -35.76
CA LYS A 14 -3.58 -18.37 -34.82
C LYS A 14 -4.69 -19.37 -34.48
N GLU A 15 -4.68 -20.53 -35.12
CA GLU A 15 -5.68 -21.57 -35.03
C GLU A 15 -4.96 -22.91 -34.85
N ILE A 16 -5.46 -23.75 -33.94
CA ILE A 16 -4.94 -25.09 -33.70
C ILE A 16 -6.12 -26.05 -33.70
N THR A 17 -6.09 -27.02 -34.61
CA THR A 17 -7.08 -28.12 -34.64
C THR A 17 -6.47 -29.36 -34.00
N VAL A 18 -7.15 -29.93 -33.00
CA VAL A 18 -6.76 -31.18 -32.34
C VAL A 18 -7.81 -32.24 -32.64
N GLN A 19 -7.36 -33.42 -33.08
CA GLN A 19 -8.24 -34.56 -33.36
C GLN A 19 -7.69 -35.80 -32.65
N SER A 20 -8.59 -36.61 -32.10
CA SER A 20 -8.27 -37.89 -31.48
C SER A 20 -9.48 -38.81 -31.53
N THR A 21 -9.24 -40.11 -31.67
CA THR A 21 -10.27 -41.16 -31.57
C THR A 21 -10.53 -41.59 -30.12
N SER A 22 -9.74 -41.08 -29.16
CA SER A 22 -9.78 -41.38 -27.74
C SER A 22 -9.95 -40.10 -26.93
N LEU A 23 -11.00 -40.05 -26.09
CA LEU A 23 -11.29 -38.91 -25.22
C LEU A 23 -10.14 -38.64 -24.23
N SER A 24 -9.51 -39.69 -23.71
CA SER A 24 -8.35 -39.57 -22.82
C SER A 24 -7.20 -38.86 -23.52
N ASP A 25 -6.91 -39.23 -24.77
CA ASP A 25 -5.82 -38.63 -25.54
C ASP A 25 -6.17 -37.21 -25.97
N LEU A 26 -7.43 -36.93 -26.28
CA LEU A 26 -7.91 -35.57 -26.57
C LEU A 26 -7.69 -34.65 -25.36
N ASN A 27 -8.12 -35.07 -24.17
CA ASN A 27 -7.93 -34.31 -22.94
C ASN A 27 -6.45 -34.09 -22.62
N ASN A 28 -5.61 -35.12 -22.82
CA ASN A 28 -4.16 -35.01 -22.64
C ASN A 28 -3.51 -34.02 -23.63
N LEU A 29 -3.98 -33.97 -24.87
CA LEU A 29 -3.50 -33.02 -25.88
C LEU A 29 -3.93 -31.58 -25.54
N LEU A 30 -5.21 -31.38 -25.20
CA LEU A 30 -5.75 -30.09 -24.81
C LEU A 30 -5.04 -29.51 -23.57
N GLY A 31 -4.75 -30.34 -22.56
CA GLY A 31 -4.04 -29.93 -21.35
C GLY A 31 -2.57 -29.52 -21.57
N ARG A 32 -2.02 -29.72 -22.78
CA ARG A 32 -0.64 -29.34 -23.15
C ARG A 32 -0.58 -28.15 -24.11
N ILE A 33 -1.72 -27.57 -24.48
CA ILE A 33 -1.74 -26.38 -25.32
C ILE A 33 -1.27 -25.19 -24.50
N THR A 34 -0.27 -24.48 -25.04
CA THR A 34 0.26 -23.26 -24.43
C THR A 34 0.09 -22.11 -25.41
N TYR A 35 -0.50 -21.02 -24.94
CA TYR A 35 -0.57 -19.77 -25.67
C TYR A 35 0.61 -18.87 -25.27
N THR A 36 1.24 -18.20 -26.23
CA THR A 36 2.30 -17.22 -25.96
C THR A 36 2.09 -16.03 -26.89
N SER A 37 1.81 -14.86 -26.32
CA SER A 37 1.66 -13.63 -27.11
C SER A 37 3.00 -13.17 -27.64
N THR A 38 3.05 -12.76 -28.91
CA THR A 38 4.20 -12.07 -29.51
C THR A 38 4.16 -10.56 -29.33
N VAL A 39 3.05 -10.04 -28.78
CA VAL A 39 2.86 -8.61 -28.53
C VAL A 39 3.35 -8.27 -27.13
N TYR A 40 4.38 -7.43 -27.03
CA TYR A 40 4.87 -6.96 -25.74
C TYR A 40 3.97 -5.85 -25.18
N ARG A 41 3.09 -6.23 -24.24
CA ARG A 41 2.26 -5.33 -23.42
C ARG A 41 2.27 -5.83 -21.98
N MET A 42 2.32 -4.91 -21.00
CA MET A 42 2.42 -5.27 -19.58
C MET A 42 1.17 -5.98 -19.04
N ARG A 43 0.00 -5.55 -19.51
CA ARG A 43 -1.30 -6.17 -19.29
C ARG A 43 -2.08 -6.06 -20.59
N THR A 44 -2.49 -7.19 -21.15
CA THR A 44 -3.39 -7.26 -22.29
C THR A 44 -4.21 -8.54 -22.19
N GLY A 45 -5.11 -8.75 -23.13
CA GLY A 45 -5.86 -9.98 -23.21
C GLY A 45 -6.27 -10.23 -24.64
N ASP A 46 -6.31 -11.50 -24.99
CA ASP A 46 -6.86 -11.98 -26.25
C ASP A 46 -8.09 -12.83 -25.97
N LEU A 47 -8.95 -13.01 -26.98
CA LEU A 47 -10.07 -13.94 -26.89
C LEU A 47 -9.66 -15.24 -27.59
N ALA A 48 -9.78 -16.35 -26.87
CA ALA A 48 -9.66 -17.68 -27.44
C ALA A 48 -11.05 -18.18 -27.82
N HIS A 49 -11.17 -18.63 -29.07
CA HIS A 49 -12.36 -19.28 -29.59
C HIS A 49 -12.10 -20.78 -29.63
N PHE A 50 -12.85 -21.54 -28.84
CA PHE A 50 -12.80 -23.00 -28.81
C PHE A 50 -14.06 -23.55 -29.46
N THR A 51 -13.90 -24.22 -30.60
CA THR A 51 -15.00 -24.81 -31.36
C THR A 51 -14.94 -26.33 -31.29
N PHE A 52 -16.09 -26.95 -31.04
CA PHE A 52 -16.27 -28.41 -31.09
C PHE A 52 -17.62 -28.73 -31.72
N GLU A 53 -17.58 -29.36 -32.90
CA GLU A 53 -18.75 -29.60 -33.75
C GLU A 53 -19.55 -28.31 -34.00
N HIS A 54 -20.75 -28.19 -33.41
CA HIS A 54 -21.64 -27.03 -33.55
C HIS A 54 -21.59 -26.08 -32.35
N HIS A 55 -20.70 -26.33 -31.39
CA HIS A 55 -20.57 -25.55 -30.16
C HIS A 55 -19.34 -24.65 -30.23
N GLU A 56 -19.48 -23.45 -29.67
CA GLU A 56 -18.38 -22.50 -29.49
C GLU A 56 -18.35 -22.04 -28.04
N ALA A 57 -17.15 -22.01 -27.46
CA ALA A 57 -16.85 -21.36 -26.21
C ALA A 57 -15.81 -20.27 -26.46
N VAL A 58 -16.09 -19.05 -26.01
CA VAL A 58 -15.15 -17.93 -26.08
C VAL A 58 -14.71 -17.57 -24.68
N PHE A 59 -13.40 -17.52 -24.45
CA PHE A 59 -12.86 -17.16 -23.14
C PHE A 59 -11.65 -16.24 -23.26
N PRO A 60 -11.45 -15.31 -22.31
CA PRO A 60 -10.31 -14.41 -22.32
C PRO A 60 -9.03 -15.14 -21.88
N ILE A 61 -7.94 -14.92 -22.61
CA ILE A 61 -6.58 -15.24 -22.18
C ILE A 61 -5.98 -13.97 -21.62
N VAL A 62 -5.72 -13.94 -20.32
CA VAL A 62 -5.02 -12.83 -19.67
C VAL A 62 -3.53 -12.95 -19.95
N ILE A 63 -2.98 -11.94 -20.63
CA ILE A 63 -1.56 -11.85 -20.96
C ILE A 63 -0.96 -10.80 -20.05
N GLN A 64 -0.18 -11.25 -19.08
CA GLN A 64 0.44 -10.37 -18.10
C GLN A 64 1.91 -10.69 -17.97
N GLN A 65 2.74 -9.64 -18.01
CA GLN A 65 4.15 -9.77 -17.69
C GLN A 65 4.31 -10.17 -16.22
N THR A 66 4.98 -11.28 -15.96
CA THR A 66 5.33 -11.69 -14.60
C THR A 66 6.27 -10.66 -13.99
N SER A 67 5.95 -10.21 -12.77
CA SER A 67 6.83 -9.32 -12.01
C SER A 67 8.01 -10.09 -11.42
N MET A 68 9.16 -9.43 -11.30
CA MET A 68 10.30 -9.98 -10.56
C MET A 68 9.91 -10.11 -9.08
N PRO A 69 10.07 -11.29 -8.47
CA PRO A 69 9.78 -11.45 -7.05
C PRO A 69 10.78 -10.66 -6.21
N VAL A 70 10.29 -9.97 -5.19
CA VAL A 70 11.11 -9.32 -4.17
C VAL A 70 11.16 -10.24 -2.96
N LEU A 71 12.32 -10.83 -2.70
CA LEU A 71 12.53 -11.75 -1.59
C LEU A 71 13.23 -11.04 -0.45
N TYR A 72 12.86 -11.38 0.78
CA TYR A 72 13.45 -10.87 2.01
C TYR A 72 13.86 -12.04 2.89
N ASP A 73 15.09 -11.98 3.42
CA ASP A 73 15.48 -12.85 4.52
C ASP A 73 14.98 -12.23 5.83
N ILE A 74 13.85 -12.73 6.31
CA ILE A 74 13.11 -12.12 7.41
C ILE A 74 13.52 -12.65 8.79
N GLY A 75 14.32 -13.73 8.88
CA GLY A 75 14.63 -14.38 10.15
C GLY A 75 13.38 -14.62 11.01
N ASN A 76 13.52 -14.68 12.34
CA ASN A 76 12.39 -14.72 13.29
C ASN A 76 12.30 -13.49 14.21
N ASP A 77 13.35 -12.68 14.26
CA ASP A 77 13.40 -11.50 15.11
C ASP A 77 12.75 -10.30 14.39
N ILE A 78 11.81 -9.65 15.08
CA ILE A 78 11.06 -8.49 14.61
C ILE A 78 11.97 -7.36 14.13
N ASN A 79 13.18 -7.23 14.72
CA ASN A 79 14.15 -6.21 14.38
C ASN A 79 14.65 -6.29 12.92
N TYR A 80 14.62 -7.48 12.30
CA TYR A 80 14.99 -7.67 10.88
C TYR A 80 13.78 -7.64 9.94
N ARG A 81 12.56 -7.68 10.49
CA ARG A 81 11.31 -7.71 9.72
C ARG A 81 10.68 -6.34 9.55
N VAL A 82 10.84 -5.48 10.56
CA VAL A 82 10.14 -4.20 10.64
C VAL A 82 11.10 -3.06 10.99
N THR A 83 10.96 -1.95 10.28
CA THR A 83 11.53 -0.65 10.66
C THR A 83 10.39 0.27 11.10
N VAL A 84 10.53 0.93 12.24
CA VAL A 84 9.58 1.98 12.63
C VAL A 84 9.95 3.26 11.89
N VAL A 85 8.95 3.91 11.30
CA VAL A 85 9.15 5.09 10.46
C VAL A 85 8.24 6.20 10.94
N THR A 86 8.82 7.38 11.14
CA THR A 86 8.07 8.57 11.54
C THR A 86 8.59 9.81 10.84
N LYS A 87 7.81 10.89 10.94
CA LYS A 87 8.16 12.20 10.43
C LYS A 87 7.85 13.24 11.48
N THR A 88 8.80 14.14 11.72
CA THR A 88 8.60 15.25 12.66
C THR A 88 8.69 16.62 11.99
N PHE A 89 8.10 17.62 12.64
CA PHE A 89 8.24 19.05 12.31
C PHE A 89 8.01 19.88 13.56
N LEU A 90 9.06 20.49 14.10
CA LEU A 90 8.99 21.36 15.29
C LEU A 90 8.41 20.68 16.56
N ARG A 91 8.40 19.35 16.62
CA ARG A 91 7.77 18.53 17.69
C ARG A 91 8.76 17.57 18.35
N TYR A 92 9.95 18.08 18.70
CA TYR A 92 10.99 17.25 19.30
C TYR A 92 10.59 16.69 20.66
N THR A 93 9.80 17.40 21.46
CA THR A 93 9.31 16.91 22.75
C THR A 93 8.46 15.65 22.55
N GLU A 94 7.49 15.71 21.65
CA GLU A 94 6.61 14.59 21.32
C GLU A 94 7.39 13.43 20.71
N LEU A 95 8.33 13.74 19.79
CA LEU A 95 9.20 12.74 19.18
C LEU A 95 10.06 11.99 20.22
N GLN A 96 10.60 12.67 21.23
CA GLN A 96 11.39 12.02 22.28
C GLN A 96 10.53 11.09 23.15
N VAL A 97 9.28 11.46 23.42
CA VAL A 97 8.31 10.60 24.12
C VAL A 97 7.97 9.37 23.27
N LEU A 98 7.73 9.56 21.96
CA LEU A 98 7.52 8.45 21.03
C LEU A 98 8.71 7.48 21.07
N ILE A 99 9.93 7.97 20.87
CA ILE A 99 11.16 7.16 20.88
C ILE A 99 11.30 6.40 22.20
N SER A 100 11.10 7.09 23.33
CA SER A 100 11.20 6.47 24.66
C SER A 100 10.17 5.36 24.86
N SER A 101 8.93 5.58 24.40
CA SER A 101 7.88 4.56 24.46
C SER A 101 8.18 3.36 23.56
N ILE A 102 8.69 3.58 22.34
CA ILE A 102 9.15 2.50 21.46
C ILE A 102 10.22 1.67 22.18
N ARG A 103 11.24 2.32 22.76
CA ARG A 103 12.37 1.66 23.42
C ARG A 103 11.97 0.86 24.67
N THR A 104 10.83 1.18 25.29
CA THR A 104 10.26 0.38 26.38
C THR A 104 9.87 -1.03 25.91
N TYR A 105 9.31 -1.16 24.70
CA TYR A 105 8.79 -2.44 24.18
C TYR A 105 9.70 -3.08 23.13
N TYR A 106 10.45 -2.28 22.37
CA TYR A 106 11.31 -2.68 21.27
C TYR A 106 12.67 -1.97 21.37
N LYS A 107 13.57 -2.54 22.19
CA LYS A 107 14.85 -1.92 22.54
C LYS A 107 15.74 -1.67 21.32
N ASP A 108 15.80 -2.62 20.40
CA ASP A 108 16.75 -2.62 19.29
C ASP A 108 16.13 -2.31 17.92
N ILE A 109 14.80 -2.13 17.84
CA ILE A 109 14.15 -1.90 16.53
C ILE A 109 14.67 -0.64 15.87
N LYS A 110 14.91 -0.70 14.56
CA LYS A 110 15.36 0.46 13.80
C LYS A 110 14.27 1.52 13.73
N ILE A 111 14.63 2.78 13.96
CA ILE A 111 13.74 3.95 13.83
C ILE A 111 14.32 4.88 12.77
N ILE A 112 13.54 5.18 11.74
CA ILE A 112 13.88 6.18 10.72
C ILE A 112 12.99 7.41 10.90
N ILE A 113 13.62 8.58 10.96
CA ILE A 113 12.96 9.85 11.22
C ILE A 113 13.24 10.77 10.03
N ALA A 114 12.19 11.15 9.30
CA ALA A 114 12.28 12.29 8.38
C ALA A 114 11.97 13.59 9.14
N ASP A 115 12.82 14.59 8.98
CA ASP A 115 12.73 15.83 9.73
C ASP A 115 12.85 17.04 8.80
N ASP A 116 11.74 17.77 8.65
CA ASP A 116 11.68 19.01 7.85
C ASP A 116 11.53 20.25 8.74
N SER A 117 11.96 20.17 10.00
CA SER A 117 11.94 21.30 10.94
C SER A 117 12.75 22.49 10.43
N LEU A 118 12.34 23.71 10.81
CA LEU A 118 13.03 24.93 10.37
C LEU A 118 14.48 25.00 10.88
N GLU A 119 14.68 24.55 12.11
CA GLU A 119 15.97 24.49 12.80
C GLU A 119 16.12 23.09 13.37
N PRO A 120 16.66 22.14 12.58
CA PRO A 120 16.68 20.76 13.00
C PRO A 120 17.59 20.49 14.22
N GLN A 121 17.09 19.73 15.18
CA GLN A 121 17.84 19.25 16.33
C GLN A 121 18.31 17.82 16.07
N LYS A 122 19.56 17.52 16.42
CA LYS A 122 20.09 16.16 16.27
C LYS A 122 19.42 15.21 17.25
N VAL A 123 18.79 14.17 16.73
CA VAL A 123 18.23 13.07 17.52
C VAL A 123 19.25 11.94 17.58
N ASN A 124 19.72 11.59 18.78
CA ASN A 124 20.69 10.51 18.99
C ASN A 124 20.03 9.33 19.72
N GLY A 125 20.48 8.12 19.43
CA GLY A 125 20.07 6.91 20.14
C GLY A 125 20.48 5.65 19.36
N PRO A 126 20.40 4.47 20.00
CA PRO A 126 20.70 3.20 19.33
C PRO A 126 19.70 2.98 18.18
N ASN A 127 20.21 2.53 17.03
CA ASN A 127 19.42 2.19 15.83
C ASN A 127 18.44 3.30 15.39
N ILE A 128 18.84 4.56 15.52
CA ILE A 128 18.11 5.73 15.02
C ILE A 128 18.85 6.31 13.81
N GLU A 129 18.12 6.52 12.72
CA GLU A 129 18.57 7.28 11.56
C GLU A 129 17.67 8.49 11.36
N GLN A 130 18.24 9.68 11.44
CA GLN A 130 17.55 10.94 11.19
C GLN A 130 17.98 11.51 9.85
N TYR A 131 17.01 11.79 8.99
CA TYR A 131 17.20 12.37 7.68
C TYR A 131 16.61 13.79 7.65
N ILE A 132 17.50 14.77 7.53
CA ILE A 132 17.12 16.19 7.49
C ILE A 132 16.71 16.57 6.08
N MET A 133 15.55 17.19 5.97
CA MET A 133 14.96 17.71 4.74
C MET A 133 15.08 19.23 4.69
N PRO A 134 14.91 19.83 3.50
CA PRO A 134 14.63 21.25 3.43
C PRO A 134 13.43 21.62 4.33
N PRO A 135 13.41 22.83 4.90
CA PRO A 135 12.35 23.22 5.82
C PRO A 135 10.94 23.13 5.22
N ALA A 136 9.99 22.62 6.00
CA ALA A 136 8.56 22.63 5.71
C ALA A 136 8.16 22.00 4.36
N GLN A 137 8.88 20.97 3.90
CA GLN A 137 8.55 20.23 2.68
C GLN A 137 7.20 19.51 2.77
N GLY A 138 6.78 19.16 3.99
CA GLY A 138 5.46 18.62 4.25
C GLY A 138 5.44 17.12 4.47
N TRP A 139 4.25 16.63 4.78
CA TRP A 139 4.03 15.31 5.34
C TRP A 139 4.35 14.17 4.36
N PHE A 140 3.86 14.25 3.12
CA PHE A 140 4.04 13.20 2.11
C PHE A 140 5.47 13.15 1.56
N ALA A 141 6.13 14.31 1.43
CA ALA A 141 7.55 14.35 1.08
C ALA A 141 8.40 13.63 2.16
N GLY A 142 8.12 13.86 3.44
CA GLY A 142 8.82 13.19 4.53
C GLY A 142 8.52 11.68 4.60
N ARG A 143 7.28 11.26 4.33
CA ARG A 143 6.92 9.85 4.17
C ARG A 143 7.75 9.15 3.11
N ASN A 144 7.84 9.73 1.91
CA ASN A 144 8.65 9.18 0.83
C ASN A 144 10.12 9.06 1.23
N LEU A 145 10.70 10.12 1.81
CA LEU A 145 12.09 10.09 2.23
C LEU A 145 12.30 8.96 3.23
N ALA A 146 11.53 8.91 4.30
CA ALA A 146 11.72 7.92 5.35
C ALA A 146 11.53 6.49 4.83
N VAL A 147 10.47 6.24 4.05
CA VAL A 147 10.19 4.92 3.45
C VAL A 147 11.26 4.53 2.42
N SER A 148 11.88 5.47 1.71
CA SER A 148 12.97 5.17 0.77
C SER A 148 14.24 4.63 1.44
N GLN A 149 14.39 4.85 2.75
CA GLN A 149 15.54 4.40 3.53
C GLN A 149 15.31 3.05 4.24
N VAL A 150 14.08 2.52 4.22
CA VAL A 150 13.73 1.23 4.83
C VAL A 150 14.39 0.07 4.07
N THR A 151 15.04 -0.84 4.76
CA THR A 151 15.62 -2.06 4.15
C THR A 151 14.88 -3.33 4.51
N THR A 152 14.03 -3.29 5.54
CA THR A 152 13.22 -4.42 6.01
C THR A 152 12.01 -4.68 5.11
N LYS A 153 11.47 -5.92 5.15
CA LYS A 153 10.28 -6.33 4.37
C LYS A 153 9.07 -5.44 4.64
N TYR A 154 8.89 -5.05 5.90
CA TYR A 154 7.83 -4.17 6.32
C TYR A 154 8.38 -2.93 7.01
N PHE A 155 7.55 -1.90 7.10
CA PHE A 155 7.74 -0.79 8.00
C PHE A 155 6.44 -0.46 8.73
N LEU A 156 6.56 0.04 9.95
CA LEU A 156 5.43 0.56 10.71
C LEU A 156 5.46 2.09 10.64
N TRP A 157 4.44 2.70 10.04
CA TRP A 157 4.24 4.15 10.09
C TRP A 157 3.60 4.54 11.42
N VAL A 158 4.17 5.55 12.07
CA VAL A 158 3.64 6.19 13.28
C VAL A 158 3.81 7.71 13.23
N ASP A 159 2.84 8.44 13.75
CA ASP A 159 2.97 9.89 13.97
C ASP A 159 3.85 10.15 15.21
N ASP A 160 4.59 11.25 15.21
CA ASP A 160 5.55 11.64 16.27
C ASP A 160 4.89 11.95 17.63
N ASP A 161 3.56 12.09 17.68
CA ASP A 161 2.76 12.28 18.90
C ASP A 161 2.03 11.01 19.38
N PHE A 162 2.38 9.84 18.81
CA PHE A 162 1.91 8.56 19.30
C PHE A 162 2.66 8.09 20.55
N LEU A 163 2.05 7.16 21.28
CA LEU A 163 2.59 6.54 22.48
C LEU A 163 2.41 5.01 22.40
N PHE A 164 3.53 4.28 22.39
CA PHE A 164 3.50 2.81 22.41
C PHE A 164 3.06 2.31 23.78
N THR A 165 2.22 1.28 23.78
CA THR A 165 1.72 0.61 24.97
C THR A 165 1.93 -0.91 24.87
N ASP A 166 1.54 -1.64 25.91
CA ASP A 166 1.52 -3.10 25.92
C ASP A 166 0.60 -3.68 24.82
N LYS A 167 -0.33 -2.88 24.28
CA LYS A 167 -1.23 -3.23 23.17
C LYS A 167 -0.66 -2.95 21.78
N THR A 168 0.46 -2.23 21.68
CA THR A 168 1.11 -1.92 20.40
C THR A 168 2.05 -3.06 19.98
N LYS A 169 1.47 -4.25 19.72
CA LYS A 169 2.19 -5.46 19.30
C LYS A 169 2.41 -5.50 17.80
N ILE A 170 3.63 -5.23 17.35
CA ILE A 170 4.00 -5.20 15.93
C ILE A 170 3.92 -6.61 15.33
N GLU A 171 4.30 -7.62 16.12
CA GLU A 171 4.27 -9.04 15.75
C GLU A 171 2.89 -9.48 15.28
N ASN A 172 1.82 -9.01 15.93
CA ASN A 172 0.46 -9.36 15.57
C ASN A 172 0.08 -8.81 14.18
N LEU A 173 0.59 -7.63 13.79
CA LEU A 173 0.39 -7.10 12.45
C LEU A 173 1.21 -7.88 11.41
N VAL A 174 2.45 -8.26 11.77
CA VAL A 174 3.30 -9.09 10.90
C VAL A 174 2.67 -10.47 10.68
N GLU A 175 2.08 -11.08 11.70
CA GLU A 175 1.38 -12.36 11.59
C GLU A 175 0.27 -12.31 10.54
N VAL A 176 -0.55 -11.25 10.56
CA VAL A 176 -1.61 -11.03 9.56
C VAL A 176 -1.03 -10.88 8.15
N MET A 177 0.06 -10.10 8.01
CA MET A 177 0.72 -9.86 6.72
C MET A 177 1.38 -11.12 6.13
N GLU A 178 1.95 -11.98 6.97
CA GLU A 178 2.60 -13.23 6.52
C GLU A 178 1.56 -14.32 6.21
N ALA A 179 0.45 -14.36 6.95
CA ALA A 179 -0.65 -15.29 6.70
C ALA A 179 -1.51 -14.90 5.48
N THR A 180 -1.41 -13.65 5.01
CA THR A 180 -2.11 -13.13 3.83
C THR A 180 -1.11 -12.56 2.82
N PRO A 181 -0.46 -13.41 1.98
CA PRO A 181 0.66 -12.99 1.13
C PRO A 181 0.36 -11.88 0.12
N GLU A 182 -0.91 -11.68 -0.24
CA GLU A 182 -1.41 -10.62 -1.11
C GLU A 182 -1.68 -9.30 -0.38
N LEU A 183 -1.62 -9.27 0.96
CA LEU A 183 -1.86 -8.06 1.75
C LEU A 183 -0.66 -7.11 1.70
N ASP A 184 -0.92 -5.83 1.43
CA ASP A 184 0.11 -4.81 1.30
C ASP A 184 0.16 -3.86 2.49
N VAL A 185 -0.98 -3.59 3.12
CA VAL A 185 -1.08 -2.68 4.27
C VAL A 185 -2.05 -3.24 5.30
N VAL A 186 -1.65 -3.24 6.57
CA VAL A 186 -2.54 -3.52 7.71
C VAL A 186 -2.48 -2.40 8.74
N GLY A 187 -3.63 -1.81 9.05
CA GLY A 187 -3.75 -0.73 10.04
C GLY A 187 -4.17 -1.21 11.42
N GLY A 188 -3.68 -0.55 12.46
CA GLY A 188 -4.17 -0.70 13.83
C GLY A 188 -5.19 0.36 14.21
N SER A 189 -5.67 0.29 15.45
CA SER A 189 -6.55 1.31 16.04
C SER A 189 -5.77 2.37 16.82
N VAL A 190 -6.36 3.55 16.99
CA VAL A 190 -5.78 4.63 17.79
C VAL A 190 -6.73 4.89 18.98
N ALA A 191 -6.21 4.84 20.21
CA ALA A 191 -7.03 4.94 21.40
C ALA A 191 -7.77 6.29 21.47
N GLY A 192 -9.04 6.26 21.84
CA GLY A 192 -9.91 7.44 21.83
C GLY A 192 -10.43 7.83 20.44
N HIS A 193 -10.04 7.11 19.37
CA HIS A 193 -10.55 7.32 18.02
C HIS A 193 -11.44 6.14 17.60
N GLY A 194 -12.76 6.36 17.55
CA GLY A 194 -13.72 5.33 17.16
C GLY A 194 -13.61 4.90 15.70
N GLN A 195 -13.02 5.73 14.83
CA GLN A 195 -12.89 5.46 13.40
C GLN A 195 -11.41 5.47 12.96
N PHE A 196 -10.89 4.28 12.60
CA PHE A 196 -9.48 4.07 12.21
C PHE A 196 -9.30 3.42 10.83
N TYR A 197 -10.38 3.32 10.07
CA TYR A 197 -10.41 2.79 8.69
C TYR A 197 -11.43 3.55 7.83
N PHE A 198 -11.48 3.31 6.52
CA PHE A 198 -12.52 3.83 5.64
C PHE A 198 -12.57 3.05 4.32
N SER A 199 -13.73 3.07 3.67
CA SER A 199 -13.93 2.54 2.33
C SER A 199 -13.85 3.67 1.29
N LEU A 200 -13.29 3.34 0.13
CA LEU A 200 -13.26 4.17 -1.06
C LEU A 200 -14.01 3.42 -2.16
N VAL A 201 -14.97 4.10 -2.78
CA VAL A 201 -15.69 3.62 -3.96
C VAL A 201 -15.46 4.63 -5.07
N TYR A 202 -14.79 4.20 -6.12
CA TYR A 202 -14.58 5.01 -7.33
C TYR A 202 -15.62 4.64 -8.37
N GLU A 203 -16.34 5.64 -8.83
CA GLU A 203 -17.28 5.55 -9.95
C GLU A 203 -16.60 6.19 -11.16
N GLU A 204 -16.29 5.37 -12.16
CA GLU A 204 -15.65 5.84 -13.37
C GLU A 204 -16.58 6.79 -14.13
N GLY A 205 -16.03 7.92 -14.56
CA GLY A 205 -16.72 8.89 -15.38
C GLY A 205 -16.76 8.47 -16.85
N ASN A 206 -17.25 9.35 -17.72
CA ASN A 206 -17.14 9.17 -19.17
C ASN A 206 -15.89 9.92 -19.68
N GLY A 207 -15.54 9.79 -20.97
CA GLY A 207 -14.33 10.43 -21.51
C GLY A 207 -14.31 11.97 -21.45
N GLU A 208 -15.47 12.60 -21.24
CA GLU A 208 -15.63 14.06 -21.13
C GLU A 208 -15.76 14.53 -19.67
N ASP A 209 -16.36 13.69 -18.81
CA ASP A 209 -16.62 13.95 -17.40
C ASP A 209 -15.71 13.08 -16.51
N GLY A 210 -14.96 13.73 -15.63
CA GLY A 210 -14.22 13.05 -14.58
C GLY A 210 -15.06 12.10 -13.72
N GLY A 211 -14.41 11.07 -13.18
CA GLY A 211 -15.03 10.13 -12.25
C GLY A 211 -15.28 10.74 -10.87
N CYS A 212 -15.94 9.98 -10.02
CA CYS A 212 -16.38 10.40 -8.70
C CYS A 212 -15.89 9.45 -7.62
N LEU A 213 -15.31 9.99 -6.55
CA LEU A 213 -14.78 9.21 -5.43
C LEU A 213 -15.67 9.39 -4.20
N ASN A 214 -16.23 8.30 -3.71
CA ASN A 214 -17.00 8.25 -2.47
C ASN A 214 -16.14 7.66 -1.34
N ARG A 215 -15.83 8.46 -0.32
CA ARG A 215 -15.18 8.00 0.90
C ARG A 215 -16.23 7.78 1.98
N LYS A 216 -16.38 6.54 2.45
CA LYS A 216 -17.34 6.16 3.49
C LYS A 216 -16.62 5.80 4.78
N GLY A 217 -16.95 6.47 5.88
CA GLY A 217 -16.53 6.06 7.22
C GLY A 217 -17.14 4.72 7.63
N ALA A 218 -16.45 3.98 8.51
CA ALA A 218 -16.94 2.80 9.22
C ALA A 218 -17.37 1.58 8.39
N VAL A 219 -17.10 1.55 7.08
CA VAL A 219 -17.42 0.39 6.23
C VAL A 219 -16.25 -0.60 6.20
N LYS A 220 -16.52 -1.85 6.59
CA LYS A 220 -15.64 -3.00 6.45
C LYS A 220 -16.16 -3.92 5.35
N TYR A 221 -15.26 -4.57 4.62
CA TYR A 221 -15.61 -5.70 3.77
C TYR A 221 -15.55 -7.00 4.59
N GLN A 222 -15.29 -8.15 3.94
CA GLN A 222 -15.16 -9.43 4.62
C GLN A 222 -13.96 -9.46 5.61
N PRO A 223 -14.01 -10.31 6.65
CA PRO A 223 -12.88 -10.57 7.53
C PRO A 223 -11.66 -11.10 6.77
N VAL A 224 -10.47 -10.84 7.30
CA VAL A 224 -9.25 -11.50 6.81
C VAL A 224 -9.30 -12.98 7.24
N PRO A 225 -9.08 -13.96 6.34
CA PRO A 225 -9.12 -15.38 6.69
C PRO A 225 -8.20 -15.71 7.88
N GLY A 226 -8.76 -16.35 8.92
CA GLY A 226 -8.01 -16.67 10.15
C GLY A 226 -7.91 -15.54 11.19
N PHE A 227 -8.25 -14.30 10.84
CA PHE A 227 -8.14 -13.14 11.74
C PHE A 227 -9.48 -12.39 11.86
N PRO A 228 -10.41 -12.86 12.72
CA PRO A 228 -11.77 -12.31 12.81
C PRO A 228 -11.82 -10.87 13.34
N THR A 229 -10.77 -10.41 14.03
CA THR A 229 -10.63 -9.02 14.50
C THR A 229 -10.04 -8.09 13.44
N CYS A 230 -9.75 -8.62 12.24
CA CYS A 230 -9.26 -7.89 11.09
C CYS A 230 -10.26 -7.98 9.93
N SER A 231 -10.39 -6.91 9.15
CA SER A 231 -11.26 -6.91 7.97
C SER A 231 -10.63 -6.11 6.85
N PHE A 232 -10.90 -6.52 5.61
CA PHE A 232 -10.47 -5.75 4.44
C PHE A 232 -11.18 -4.39 4.41
N THR A 233 -10.46 -3.38 3.91
CA THR A 233 -10.90 -1.99 3.82
C THR A 233 -10.20 -1.31 2.64
N SER A 234 -10.49 -0.04 2.36
CA SER A 234 -9.76 0.71 1.32
C SER A 234 -8.63 1.56 1.90
N GLY A 235 -8.74 1.99 3.16
CA GLY A 235 -7.69 2.73 3.84
C GLY A 235 -7.79 2.69 5.35
N VAL A 236 -6.72 3.13 5.99
CA VAL A 236 -6.51 3.15 7.45
C VAL A 236 -5.91 4.48 7.90
N VAL A 237 -5.97 4.76 9.20
CA VAL A 237 -5.34 5.95 9.80
C VAL A 237 -3.82 5.80 9.90
N ASN A 238 -3.14 6.80 10.47
CA ASN A 238 -1.67 6.90 10.53
C ASN A 238 -0.99 5.91 11.49
N LEU A 239 -1.60 4.76 11.76
CA LEU A 239 -0.99 3.59 12.37
C LEU A 239 -1.14 2.42 11.41
N PHE A 240 -0.10 2.10 10.64
CA PHE A 240 -0.15 0.96 9.73
C PHE A 240 1.21 0.33 9.50
N LEU A 241 1.20 -0.99 9.34
CA LEU A 241 2.32 -1.77 8.83
C LEU A 241 2.15 -1.88 7.31
N GLY A 242 3.15 -1.45 6.55
CA GLY A 242 3.16 -1.50 5.09
C GLY A 242 4.26 -2.41 4.56
N ARG A 243 3.96 -3.17 3.50
CA ARG A 243 4.96 -3.88 2.70
C ARG A 243 5.80 -2.86 1.94
N THR A 244 7.11 -2.88 2.19
CA THR A 244 8.02 -1.79 1.77
C THR A 244 8.00 -1.56 0.26
N ASP A 245 8.07 -2.60 -0.55
CA ASP A 245 8.11 -2.47 -2.01
C ASP A 245 6.74 -2.05 -2.60
N ALA A 246 5.63 -2.58 -2.07
CA ALA A 246 4.27 -2.21 -2.48
C ALA A 246 3.99 -0.73 -2.21
N VAL A 247 4.29 -0.25 -0.99
CA VAL A 247 4.10 1.17 -0.64
C VAL A 247 4.99 2.07 -1.49
N ARG A 248 6.24 1.68 -1.77
CA ARG A 248 7.14 2.46 -2.64
C ARG A 248 6.65 2.59 -4.07
N LYS A 249 5.99 1.55 -4.61
CA LYS A 249 5.43 1.58 -5.98
C LYS A 249 4.29 2.59 -6.10
N VAL A 250 3.48 2.77 -5.07
CA VAL A 250 2.42 3.78 -5.03
C VAL A 250 3.00 5.17 -4.72
N GLY A 251 3.82 5.26 -3.67
CA GLY A 251 4.41 6.51 -3.20
C GLY A 251 3.39 7.45 -2.55
N PHE A 252 3.90 8.52 -1.93
CA PHE A 252 3.09 9.57 -1.30
C PHE A 252 3.23 10.85 -2.11
N ASP A 253 2.14 11.46 -2.59
CA ASP A 253 2.23 12.66 -3.44
C ASP A 253 2.80 13.90 -2.71
N PRO A 254 4.03 14.34 -2.98
CA PRO A 254 4.66 15.44 -2.23
C PRO A 254 4.00 16.80 -2.49
N ARG A 255 3.11 16.93 -3.50
CA ARG A 255 2.31 18.16 -3.68
C ARG A 255 1.34 18.39 -2.53
N LEU A 256 0.93 17.33 -1.83
CA LEU A 256 0.03 17.40 -0.69
C LEU A 256 0.80 17.56 0.63
N LYS A 257 1.12 18.81 0.98
CA LYS A 257 2.04 19.11 2.09
C LYS A 257 1.45 18.96 3.48
N ARG A 258 0.14 19.23 3.66
CA ARG A 258 -0.47 19.43 5.00
C ARG A 258 -1.59 18.46 5.35
N VAL A 259 -2.51 18.17 4.42
CA VAL A 259 -3.67 17.31 4.68
C VAL A 259 -3.86 16.33 3.53
N ALA A 260 -3.59 15.05 3.83
CA ALA A 260 -3.66 13.99 2.85
C ALA A 260 -3.95 12.60 3.47
N HIS A 261 -4.95 12.48 4.34
CA HIS A 261 -5.20 11.23 5.07
C HIS A 261 -5.65 10.06 4.19
N SER A 262 -6.32 10.34 3.07
CA SER A 262 -6.90 9.30 2.19
C SER A 262 -6.13 9.11 0.89
N GLU A 263 -5.31 10.09 0.51
CA GLU A 263 -4.83 10.29 -0.85
C GLU A 263 -3.79 9.24 -1.26
N PHE A 264 -3.00 8.76 -0.31
CA PHE A 264 -2.16 7.57 -0.52
C PHE A 264 -2.99 6.35 -0.92
N PHE A 265 -4.15 6.14 -0.27
CA PHE A 265 -5.03 5.01 -0.56
C PHE A 265 -5.88 5.24 -1.83
N VAL A 266 -6.13 6.49 -2.21
CA VAL A 266 -6.72 6.82 -3.51
C VAL A 266 -5.75 6.46 -4.63
N ASP A 267 -4.48 6.86 -4.51
CA ASP A 267 -3.44 6.52 -5.49
C ASP A 267 -3.15 5.01 -5.52
N GLY A 268 -3.31 4.33 -4.38
CA GLY A 268 -3.18 2.89 -4.25
C GLY A 268 -4.43 2.08 -4.61
N LEU A 269 -5.54 2.73 -4.99
CA LEU A 269 -6.79 2.03 -5.26
C LEU A 269 -6.63 1.07 -6.44
N GLY A 270 -6.98 -0.20 -6.24
CA GLY A 270 -6.76 -1.27 -7.24
C GLY A 270 -5.32 -1.77 -7.36
N SER A 271 -4.37 -1.20 -6.60
CA SER A 271 -2.97 -1.63 -6.55
C SER A 271 -2.51 -2.14 -5.18
N LEU A 272 -3.14 -1.67 -4.10
CA LEU A 272 -2.88 -2.11 -2.73
C LEU A 272 -4.07 -2.90 -2.19
N LEU A 273 -3.81 -4.04 -1.56
CA LEU A 273 -4.77 -4.68 -0.67
C LEU A 273 -4.56 -4.20 0.76
N VAL A 274 -5.63 -3.74 1.40
CA VAL A 274 -5.59 -3.09 2.72
C VAL A 274 -6.53 -3.78 3.70
N ALA A 275 -6.06 -3.97 4.94
CA ALA A 275 -6.85 -4.47 6.05
C ALA A 275 -6.73 -3.57 7.28
N SER A 276 -7.69 -3.68 8.20
CA SER A 276 -7.66 -3.01 9.50
C SER A 276 -7.96 -3.98 10.62
N CYS A 277 -7.17 -3.93 11.68
CA CYS A 277 -7.23 -4.81 12.84
C CYS A 277 -7.49 -4.01 14.12
N SER A 278 -8.50 -4.40 14.89
CA SER A 278 -8.85 -3.69 16.14
C SER A 278 -8.07 -4.13 17.37
N HIS A 279 -7.34 -5.26 17.29
CA HIS A 279 -6.66 -5.87 18.43
C HIS A 279 -5.24 -5.31 18.68
N VAL A 280 -4.71 -4.51 17.73
CA VAL A 280 -3.50 -3.72 17.92
C VAL A 280 -3.92 -2.26 18.05
N SER A 281 -3.47 -1.61 19.11
CA SER A 281 -3.78 -0.20 19.36
C SER A 281 -2.53 0.58 19.74
N ILE A 282 -2.53 1.87 19.41
CA ILE A 282 -1.56 2.86 19.89
C ILE A 282 -2.29 4.00 20.61
N ASP A 283 -1.64 4.59 21.60
CA ASP A 283 -2.18 5.75 22.31
C ASP A 283 -1.67 7.05 21.68
N HIS A 284 -2.29 8.16 22.09
CA HIS A 284 -1.83 9.50 21.76
C HIS A 284 -1.30 10.21 23.00
N GLN A 285 -0.26 11.02 22.80
CA GLN A 285 0.21 11.94 23.81
C GLN A 285 -0.81 13.08 24.00
N PRO A 286 -0.91 13.64 25.23
CA PRO A 286 -1.67 14.87 25.45
C PRO A 286 -1.18 15.99 24.53
N LYS A 287 -2.09 16.80 24.00
CA LYS A 287 -1.71 17.92 23.14
C LYS A 287 -0.91 18.95 23.93
N ILE A 288 0.29 19.27 23.43
CA ILE A 288 1.12 20.36 23.94
C ILE A 288 0.90 21.58 23.04
N GLU A 289 0.69 22.75 23.63
CA GLU A 289 0.59 23.98 22.85
C GLU A 289 1.93 24.35 22.22
N ASN A 290 1.94 24.49 20.89
CA ASN A 290 3.11 24.93 20.14
C ASN A 290 2.67 25.91 19.05
N ALA A 291 2.74 27.21 19.37
CA ALA A 291 2.28 28.27 18.46
C ALA A 291 3.02 28.28 17.12
N LYS A 292 4.34 28.01 17.15
CA LYS A 292 5.16 27.94 15.93
C LYS A 292 4.75 26.78 15.04
N TYR A 293 4.38 25.62 15.59
CA TYR A 293 3.85 24.49 14.84
C TYR A 293 2.42 24.75 14.33
N SER A 294 1.55 25.29 15.18
CA SER A 294 0.14 25.53 14.86
C SER A 294 -0.06 26.46 13.65
N SER A 295 0.83 27.43 13.44
CA SER A 295 0.78 28.32 12.27
C SER A 295 0.99 27.59 10.93
N PHE A 296 1.60 26.40 10.94
CA PHE A 296 1.78 25.55 9.76
C PHE A 296 0.79 24.39 9.66
N ARG A 297 -0.04 24.16 10.69
CA ARG A 297 -0.94 23.00 10.77
C ARG A 297 -2.17 23.18 9.88
N HIS A 298 -2.75 24.38 9.86
CA HIS A 298 -4.01 24.65 9.21
C HIS A 298 -3.82 24.96 7.72
N GLN A 299 -4.68 24.38 6.90
CA GLN A 299 -4.75 24.69 5.47
C GLN A 299 -5.26 26.11 5.27
N GLN A 300 -4.67 26.82 4.33
CA GLN A 300 -5.25 28.04 3.79
C GLN A 300 -6.30 27.68 2.73
N SER A 301 -7.23 28.58 2.42
CA SER A 301 -8.25 28.35 1.39
C SER A 301 -7.65 27.92 0.05
N LYS A 302 -6.54 28.56 -0.32
CA LYS A 302 -5.77 28.20 -1.53
C LYS A 302 -5.25 26.77 -1.52
N ASP A 303 -4.85 26.22 -0.38
CA ASP A 303 -4.40 24.82 -0.30
C ASP A 303 -5.53 23.83 -0.61
N VAL A 304 -6.79 24.20 -0.31
CA VAL A 304 -7.97 23.39 -0.61
C VAL A 304 -8.28 23.44 -2.10
N GLU A 305 -8.25 24.64 -2.71
CA GLU A 305 -8.45 24.82 -4.15
C GLU A 305 -7.36 24.09 -4.96
N ASP A 306 -6.09 24.28 -4.60
CA ASP A 306 -4.95 23.63 -5.25
C ASP A 306 -5.05 22.10 -5.13
N LYS A 307 -5.51 21.59 -3.98
CA LYS A 307 -5.75 20.16 -3.77
C LYS A 307 -6.85 19.62 -4.67
N LEU A 308 -8.00 20.31 -4.77
CA LEU A 308 -9.11 19.88 -5.62
C LEU A 308 -8.72 19.90 -7.11
N ALA A 309 -8.06 20.97 -7.55
CA ALA A 309 -7.52 21.06 -8.90
C ALA A 309 -6.52 19.93 -9.17
N HIS A 310 -5.64 19.65 -8.20
CA HIS A 310 -4.68 18.55 -8.31
C HIS A 310 -5.36 17.18 -8.43
N HIS A 311 -6.43 16.91 -7.66
CA HIS A 311 -7.22 15.69 -7.81
C HIS A 311 -7.88 15.56 -9.18
N PHE A 312 -8.43 16.67 -9.71
CA PHE A 312 -8.98 16.69 -11.05
C PHE A 312 -7.91 16.36 -12.10
N PHE A 313 -6.77 17.03 -12.09
CA PHE A 313 -5.75 16.81 -13.12
C PHE A 313 -5.04 15.46 -13.00
N LYS A 314 -4.75 15.02 -11.77
CA LYS A 314 -4.00 13.78 -11.53
C LYS A 314 -4.87 12.54 -11.75
N ASN A 315 -6.09 12.55 -11.20
CA ASN A 315 -6.95 11.37 -11.11
C ASN A 315 -8.20 11.49 -12.00
N HIS A 316 -8.33 12.56 -12.78
CA HIS A 316 -9.53 12.87 -13.56
C HIS A 316 -10.80 12.84 -12.69
N LEU A 317 -10.73 13.34 -11.45
CA LEU A 317 -11.86 13.34 -10.51
C LEU A 317 -12.69 14.61 -10.63
N LYS A 318 -13.95 14.47 -11.03
CA LYS A 318 -14.95 15.54 -11.04
C LYS A 318 -15.52 15.81 -9.65
N CYS A 319 -15.61 14.78 -8.81
CA CYS A 319 -16.15 14.94 -7.46
C CYS A 319 -15.48 14.03 -6.43
N ILE A 320 -15.46 14.51 -5.18
CA ILE A 320 -15.07 13.73 -4.01
C ILE A 320 -16.12 13.94 -2.93
N HIS A 321 -16.79 12.86 -2.53
CA HIS A 321 -17.80 12.86 -1.49
C HIS A 321 -17.24 12.24 -0.21
N TYR A 322 -17.43 12.94 0.91
CA TYR A 322 -17.05 12.49 2.23
C TYR A 322 -18.31 12.16 3.02
N GLY A 323 -18.47 10.89 3.37
CA GLY A 323 -19.49 10.37 4.27
C GLY A 323 -18.93 9.91 5.61
#